data_AF-A0A8J3RWM5-F1
#
_entry.id   AF-A0A8J3RWM5-F1
#
_cell.length_a   1.000
_cell.length_b   1.000
_cell.length_c   1.000
_cell.angle_alpha   90.00
_cell.angle_beta   90.00
_cell.angle_gamma   90.00
#
_symmetry.space_group_name_H-M   'P 1'
#
loop_
_entity.id
_entity.type
_entity.pdbx_description
1 polymer ?
#
loop_
_entity_poly.entity_id
_entity_poly.type
_entity_poly.pdbx_seq_one_letter_code
_entity_poly.pdbx_strand_id
1 'polypeptide(L)'
;MNVPYRQIRAAYTENTITVYQAYDPAVAGPAVAAQRFVPPFTRERMTWIKPSFLWMMYRCGWAAKPGQEIHAALRAHDRERATSLLPDEQPYPLPVPLARTVQATADDPL
;
A
#
# COMPACT_ATOMS: atom_id res chain seq x y z
N MET A 1 -29.12 -11.28 0.06
CA MET A 1 -27.75 -11.61 -0.41
C MET A 1 -26.96 -12.14 0.77
N ASN A 2 -26.33 -13.31 0.64
CA ASN A 2 -25.46 -13.86 1.68
C ASN A 2 -24.05 -13.26 1.53
N VAL A 3 -23.50 -12.66 2.59
CA VAL A 3 -22.15 -12.09 2.54
C VAL A 3 -21.13 -13.23 2.66
N PRO A 4 -20.19 -13.38 1.73
CA PRO A 4 -19.20 -14.45 1.81
C PRO A 4 -18.36 -14.35 3.08
N TYR A 5 -18.11 -15.49 3.72
CA TYR A 5 -17.17 -15.59 4.84
C TYR A 5 -15.77 -15.15 4.38
N ARG A 6 -15.18 -14.16 5.08
CA ARG A 6 -13.89 -13.50 4.76
C ARG A 6 -13.87 -12.60 3.51
N GLN A 7 -15.02 -12.01 3.16
CA GLN A 7 -15.06 -10.96 2.13
C GLN A 7 -14.11 -9.79 2.48
N ILE A 8 -13.25 -9.42 1.52
CA ILE A 8 -12.49 -8.17 1.53
C ILE A 8 -13.21 -7.15 0.65
N ARG A 9 -13.33 -5.91 1.13
CA ARG A 9 -13.90 -4.79 0.37
C ARG A 9 -12.81 -3.81 0.02
N ALA A 10 -12.46 -3.75 -1.25
CA ALA A 10 -11.41 -2.88 -1.80
C ALA A 10 -11.88 -2.27 -3.13
N ALA A 11 -11.23 -1.20 -3.58
CA ALA A 11 -11.31 -0.78 -4.98
C ALA A 11 -10.48 -1.75 -5.83
N TYR A 12 -11.04 -2.23 -6.94
CA TYR A 12 -10.39 -3.19 -7.82
C TYR A 12 -10.82 -2.98 -9.28
N THR A 13 -9.97 -3.41 -10.20
CA THR A 13 -10.25 -3.60 -11.63
C THR A 13 -10.20 -5.10 -11.95
N GLU A 14 -10.35 -5.47 -13.22
CA GLU A 14 -10.16 -6.86 -13.66
C GLU A 14 -8.78 -7.42 -13.26
N ASN A 15 -7.74 -6.57 -13.25
CA ASN A 15 -6.35 -7.00 -13.09
C ASN A 15 -5.70 -6.51 -11.79
N THR A 16 -6.27 -5.50 -11.12
CA THR A 16 -5.62 -4.85 -9.98
C THR A 16 -6.53 -4.72 -8.78
N ILE A 17 -5.94 -4.84 -7.59
CA ILE A 17 -6.57 -4.45 -6.32
C ILE A 17 -5.78 -3.30 -5.71
N THR A 18 -6.48 -2.23 -5.32
CA THR A 18 -5.83 -1.10 -4.65
C THR A 18 -5.80 -1.32 -3.14
N VAL A 19 -4.62 -1.20 -2.56
CA VAL A 19 -4.43 -1.20 -1.11
C VAL A 19 -3.66 0.03 -0.67
N TYR A 20 -3.98 0.51 0.52
CA TYR A 20 -3.41 1.72 1.09
C TYR A 20 -2.49 1.39 2.26
N GLN A 21 -1.37 2.09 2.31
CA GLN A 21 -0.38 2.00 3.39
C GLN A 21 -0.09 3.43 3.88
N ALA A 22 0.16 3.57 5.17
CA ALA A 22 0.49 4.85 5.80
C ALA A 22 1.78 4.66 6.62
N TYR A 23 2.79 4.10 5.95
CA TYR A 23 4.09 3.88 6.53
C TYR A 23 4.92 5.14 6.40
N ASP A 24 5.67 5.46 7.46
CA ASP A 24 6.65 6.53 7.42
C ASP A 24 7.85 6.14 6.52
N PRO A 25 8.67 7.12 6.10
CA PRO A 25 9.80 6.86 5.20
C PRO A 25 10.79 5.81 5.72
N ALA A 26 10.99 5.69 7.04
CA ALA A 26 11.92 4.73 7.62
C ALA A 26 11.42 3.28 7.50
N VAL A 27 10.11 3.07 7.29
CA VAL A 27 9.53 1.77 6.95
C VAL A 27 9.39 1.60 5.43
N ALA A 28 8.87 2.61 4.74
CA ALA A 28 8.53 2.51 3.33
C ALA A 28 9.78 2.33 2.44
N GLY A 29 10.82 3.15 2.63
CA GLY A 29 12.03 3.11 1.81
C GLY A 29 12.74 1.74 1.86
N PRO A 30 13.08 1.22 3.05
CA PRO A 30 13.71 -0.10 3.17
C PRO A 30 12.83 -1.24 2.62
N ALA A 31 11.51 -1.16 2.77
CA ALA A 31 10.61 -2.19 2.26
C ALA A 31 10.58 -2.23 0.72
N VAL A 32 10.57 -1.07 0.06
CA VAL A 32 10.67 -0.96 -1.40
C VAL A 32 12.02 -1.44 -1.89
N ALA A 33 13.12 -0.98 -1.29
CA ALA A 33 14.47 -1.37 -1.69
C ALA A 33 14.71 -2.89 -1.53
N ALA A 34 14.18 -3.50 -0.47
CA ALA A 34 14.33 -4.93 -0.21
C ALA A 34 13.28 -5.81 -0.91
N GLN A 35 12.28 -5.20 -1.56
CA GLN A 35 11.13 -5.91 -2.14
C GLN A 35 10.49 -6.90 -1.14
N ARG A 36 10.41 -6.50 0.14
CA ARG A 36 9.78 -7.22 1.25
C ARG A 36 9.79 -6.35 2.50
N PHE A 37 8.89 -6.62 3.45
CA PHE A 37 8.95 -5.95 4.75
C PHE A 37 10.19 -6.37 5.56
N VAL A 38 10.99 -5.37 5.93
CA VAL A 38 12.22 -5.47 6.75
C VAL A 38 12.16 -4.48 7.93
N PRO A 39 12.98 -4.64 8.99
CA PRO A 39 13.03 -3.67 10.08
C PRO A 39 13.18 -2.23 9.57
N PRO A 40 12.54 -1.23 10.21
CA PRO A 40 11.82 -1.29 11.50
C PRO A 40 10.36 -1.75 11.40
N PHE A 41 9.91 -2.30 10.26
CA PHE A 41 8.60 -2.92 10.18
C PHE A 41 8.44 -4.04 11.22
N THR A 42 7.30 -4.06 11.92
CA THR A 42 6.91 -5.14 12.83
C THR A 42 5.61 -5.81 12.37
N ARG A 43 5.60 -7.14 12.44
CA ARG A 43 4.43 -8.00 12.19
C ARG A 43 3.47 -8.05 13.38
N GLU A 44 3.83 -7.53 14.54
CA GLU A 44 2.95 -7.53 15.73
C GLU A 44 1.77 -6.57 15.60
N ARG A 45 1.76 -5.71 14.56
CA ARG A 45 0.64 -4.79 14.30
C ARG A 45 -0.62 -5.58 13.92
N MET A 46 -1.75 -5.16 14.48
CA MET A 46 -3.07 -5.73 14.18
C MET A 46 -3.49 -5.64 12.71
N THR A 47 -3.01 -4.64 11.96
CA THR A 47 -3.37 -4.47 10.53
C THR A 47 -2.21 -3.90 9.74
N TRP A 48 -1.82 -4.59 8.66
CA TRP A 48 -0.73 -4.16 7.76
C TRP A 48 -1.27 -3.54 6.47
N ILE A 49 -2.37 -4.06 5.94
CA ILE A 49 -2.97 -3.66 4.67
C ILE A 49 -4.32 -2.98 4.93
N LYS A 50 -4.57 -1.83 4.29
CA LYS A 50 -5.85 -1.10 4.43
C LYS A 50 -6.53 -1.04 3.06
N PRO A 51 -7.64 -1.75 2.83
CA PRO A 51 -8.30 -1.75 1.53
C PRO A 51 -9.17 -0.50 1.28
N SER A 52 -9.25 0.42 2.25
CA SER A 52 -10.02 1.67 2.15
C SER A 52 -9.13 2.89 2.39
N PHE A 53 -9.23 3.86 1.48
CA PHE A 53 -8.54 5.15 1.59
C PHE A 53 -8.93 5.89 2.87
N LEU A 54 -10.24 5.99 3.16
CA LEU A 54 -10.73 6.68 4.35
C LEU A 54 -10.27 6.00 5.65
N TRP A 55 -10.19 4.67 5.65
CA TRP A 55 -9.62 3.95 6.79
C TRP A 55 -8.14 4.25 6.96
N MET A 56 -7.38 4.31 5.87
CA MET A 56 -5.97 4.73 5.90
C MET A 56 -5.83 6.15 6.45
N MET A 57 -6.60 7.11 5.94
CA MET A 57 -6.56 8.50 6.39
C MET A 57 -6.90 8.64 7.88
N TYR A 58 -7.93 7.93 8.35
CA TYR A 58 -8.24 7.89 9.78
C TYR A 58 -7.07 7.39 10.62
N ARG A 59 -6.40 6.30 10.19
CA ARG A 59 -5.27 5.71 10.95
C ARG A 59 -4.04 6.61 10.97
N CYS A 60 -3.77 7.36 9.90
CA CYS A 60 -2.66 8.31 9.84
C CYS A 60 -3.01 9.70 10.42
N GLY A 61 -4.19 9.86 11.04
CA GLY A 61 -4.61 11.14 11.62
C GLY A 61 -4.78 12.22 10.56
N TRP A 62 -5.34 11.85 9.40
CA TRP A 62 -5.57 12.74 8.27
C TRP A 62 -4.30 13.46 7.77
N ALA A 63 -3.17 12.75 7.76
CA ALA A 63 -1.85 13.25 7.42
C ALA A 63 -1.24 14.27 8.40
N ALA A 64 -1.84 14.45 9.59
CA ALA A 64 -1.31 15.37 10.60
C ALA A 64 -0.25 14.74 11.52
N LYS A 65 -0.04 13.41 11.45
CA LYS A 65 0.96 12.72 12.26
C LYS A 65 2.35 12.83 11.62
N PRO A 66 3.45 12.82 12.42
CA PRO A 66 4.81 12.71 11.91
C PRO A 66 4.98 11.50 10.98
N GLY A 67 5.81 11.62 9.95
CA GLY A 67 6.06 10.55 8.98
C GLY A 67 4.96 10.41 7.92
N GLN A 68 4.13 11.44 7.71
CA GLN A 68 3.06 11.46 6.69
C GLN A 68 3.25 12.61 5.67
N GLU A 69 4.49 13.00 5.43
CA GLU A 69 4.87 14.20 4.66
C GLU A 69 4.36 14.15 3.21
N ILE A 70 4.36 12.96 2.58
CA ILE A 70 3.79 12.76 1.23
C ILE A 70 2.29 13.08 1.23
N HIS A 71 1.54 12.55 2.20
CA HIS A 71 0.11 12.82 2.30
C HIS A 71 -0.17 14.30 2.60
N ALA A 72 0.65 14.92 3.45
CA ALA A 72 0.54 16.34 3.75
C ALA A 72 0.76 17.20 2.49
N ALA A 73 1.77 16.88 1.67
CA ALA A 73 2.02 17.55 0.38
C ALA A 73 0.84 17.39 -0.60
N LEU A 74 0.28 16.18 -0.73
CA LEU A 74 -0.90 15.92 -1.56
C LEU A 74 -2.12 16.74 -1.10
N ARG A 75 -2.35 16.88 0.22
CA ARG A 75 -3.43 17.71 0.75
C ARG A 75 -3.23 19.21 0.50
N ALA A 76 -1.97 19.65 0.43
CA ALA A 76 -1.62 21.01 0.05
C ALA A 76 -1.63 21.24 -1.47
N HIS A 77 -2.00 20.22 -2.27
CA HIS A 77 -1.91 20.22 -3.74
C HIS A 77 -0.48 20.45 -4.27
N ASP A 78 0.54 20.19 -3.46
CA ASP A 78 1.95 20.30 -3.81
C ASP A 78 2.43 18.96 -4.38
N ARG A 79 2.13 18.75 -5.67
CA ARG A 79 2.44 17.50 -6.37
C ARG A 79 3.93 17.29 -6.55
N GLU A 80 4.69 18.37 -6.79
CA GLU A 80 6.14 18.30 -6.97
C GLU A 80 6.82 17.77 -5.70
N ARG A 81 6.51 18.36 -4.55
CA ARG A 81 7.02 17.88 -3.27
C ARG A 81 6.57 16.46 -2.99
N ALA A 82 5.30 16.13 -3.22
CA ALA A 82 4.80 14.78 -3.02
C ALA A 82 5.61 13.76 -3.85
N THR A 83 5.83 14.04 -5.14
CA THR A 83 6.60 13.17 -6.03
C THR A 83 8.06 13.07 -5.61
N SER A 84 8.70 14.17 -5.19
CA SER A 84 10.10 14.16 -4.73
C SER A 84 10.37 13.29 -3.49
N LEU A 85 9.31 12.98 -2.72
CA LEU A 85 9.38 12.19 -1.50
C LEU A 85 9.01 10.71 -1.72
N LEU A 86 8.46 10.36 -2.89
CA LEU A 86 8.12 8.97 -3.20
C LEU A 86 9.41 8.16 -3.41
N PRO A 87 9.48 6.92 -2.90
CA PRO A 87 10.55 6.01 -3.29
C PRO A 87 10.38 5.64 -4.78
N ASP A 88 11.48 5.27 -5.42
CA ASP A 88 11.44 4.73 -6.78
C ASP A 88 10.52 3.51 -6.84
N GLU A 89 9.49 3.58 -7.69
CA GLU A 89 8.55 2.49 -7.86
C GLU A 89 9.22 1.30 -8.55
N GLN A 90 9.05 0.12 -7.98
CA GLN A 90 9.60 -1.14 -8.48
C GLN A 90 8.48 -2.19 -8.46
N PRO A 91 8.16 -2.83 -9.61
CA PRO A 91 7.19 -3.92 -9.64
C PRO A 91 7.56 -5.02 -8.64
N TYR A 92 6.63 -5.37 -7.77
CA TYR A 92 6.88 -6.41 -6.78
C TYR A 92 6.95 -7.77 -7.48
N PRO A 93 8.04 -8.54 -7.33
CA PRO A 93 8.12 -9.85 -7.95
C PRO A 93 7.04 -10.73 -7.34
N LEU A 94 6.13 -11.25 -8.18
CA LEU A 94 5.06 -12.14 -7.74
C LEU A 94 5.51 -13.59 -7.91
N PRO A 95 5.90 -14.31 -6.84
CA PRO A 95 6.36 -15.69 -6.98
C PRO A 95 5.21 -16.59 -7.46
N VAL A 96 5.49 -17.55 -8.34
CA VAL A 96 4.48 -18.46 -8.90
C VAL A 96 3.58 -19.12 -7.85
N PRO A 97 4.08 -19.61 -6.69
CA PRO A 97 3.20 -20.15 -5.66
C PRO A 97 2.21 -19.12 -5.13
N LEU A 98 2.64 -17.88 -4.93
CA LEU A 98 1.79 -16.80 -4.44
C LEU A 98 0.77 -16.39 -5.50
N ALA A 99 1.18 -16.26 -6.77
CA ALA A 99 0.28 -16.00 -7.89
C ALA A 99 -0.86 -17.02 -7.95
N ARG A 100 -0.55 -18.32 -7.79
CA ARG A 100 -1.57 -19.38 -7.75
C ARG A 100 -2.51 -19.25 -6.56
N THR A 101 -2.00 -18.90 -5.37
CA THR A 101 -2.82 -18.71 -4.18
C THR A 101 -3.81 -17.55 -4.33
N VAL A 102 -3.37 -16.44 -4.92
CA VAL A 102 -4.22 -15.26 -5.14
C VAL A 102 -4.97 -15.29 -6.46
N GLN A 103 -4.80 -16.36 -7.25
CA GLN A 103 -5.34 -16.51 -8.61
C GLN A 103 -4.99 -15.32 -9.52
N ALA A 104 -3.79 -14.75 -9.34
CA ALA A 104 -3.30 -13.70 -10.21
C ALA A 104 -2.96 -14.30 -11.57
N THR A 105 -3.61 -13.79 -12.61
CA THR A 105 -3.19 -13.96 -14.00
C THR A 105 -2.03 -13.02 -14.28
N ALA A 106 -1.08 -13.42 -15.12
CA ALA A 106 -0.09 -12.47 -15.62
C ALA A 106 -0.83 -11.35 -16.37
N ASP A 107 -0.46 -10.10 -16.13
CA ASP A 107 -0.85 -9.03 -17.04
C ASP A 107 -0.22 -9.33 -18.40
N ASP A 108 -1.02 -9.27 -19.47
CA ASP A 108 -0.51 -9.33 -20.84
C ASP A 108 0.49 -8.17 -20.99
N PRO A 109 1.74 -8.42 -21.40
CA PRO A 109 2.72 -7.36 -21.52
C PRO A 109 2.24 -6.38 -22.60
N LEU A 110 2.07 -5.10 -22.22
CA LEU A 110 1.88 -3.99 -23.15
C LEU A 110 3.03 -3.92 -24.17
#